data_AF-A0A5D4UJT9-F1
#
_entry.id   AF-A0A5D4UJT9-F1
#
_cell.length_a   1.000
_cell.length_b   1.000
_cell.length_c   1.000
_cell.angle_alpha   90.00
_cell.angle_beta   90.00
_cell.angle_gamma   90.00
#
_symmetry.space_group_name_H-M   'P 1'
#
loop_
_entity.id
_entity.type
_entity.pdbx_description
1 polymer ?
#
loop_
_entity_poly.entity_id
_entity_poly.type
_entity_poly.pdbx_seq_one_letter_code
_entity_poly.pdbx_strand_id
1 'polypeptide(L)'
;MGNTGYSFGQHLHFELHKGRWDIKKSKAVDPLDYLLKDLSSPSSTSVHKVKSGDTLWGIAQDNNLSVSELKSLNGLKSDVIYPGDNLTLKNSSYVGKRAECRVSKLRFYSKPSWDDKFVVDYLTEGYGFPTIVRKLKVDDGYQFEVENSKGKTFFVTANEKYIRVE
;
A
#
# COMPACT_ATOMS: atom_id res chain seq x y z
N MET A 1 2.10 -30.26 -24.40
CA MET A 1 1.34 -29.31 -25.24
C MET A 1 0.06 -28.99 -24.48
N GLY A 2 -0.05 -27.77 -23.94
CA GLY A 2 -1.25 -27.32 -23.23
C GLY A 2 -2.14 -26.52 -24.17
N ASN A 3 -3.44 -26.77 -24.11
CA ASN A 3 -4.44 -26.20 -25.01
C ASN A 3 -4.76 -24.77 -24.57
N THR A 4 -4.08 -23.77 -25.14
CA THR A 4 -4.53 -22.36 -25.07
C THR A 4 -5.32 -22.04 -26.33
N GLY A 5 -6.53 -21.51 -26.15
CA GLY A 5 -7.53 -21.30 -27.18
C GLY A 5 -7.03 -20.59 -28.46
N TYR A 6 -7.71 -20.92 -29.55
CA TYR A 6 -7.68 -20.34 -30.90
C TYR A 6 -6.63 -19.25 -31.17
N SER A 7 -5.37 -19.65 -31.29
CA SER A 7 -4.30 -18.81 -31.84
C SER A 7 -3.73 -19.55 -33.05
N PHE A 8 -4.03 -19.08 -34.26
CA PHE A 8 -3.52 -19.67 -35.50
C PHE A 8 -2.30 -18.89 -35.98
N GLY A 9 -1.16 -19.58 -36.16
CA GLY A 9 0.11 -18.98 -36.60
C GLY A 9 1.25 -19.14 -35.60
N GLN A 10 2.44 -18.64 -35.94
CA GLN A 10 3.60 -18.66 -35.05
C GLN A 10 3.40 -17.59 -33.96
N HIS A 11 3.41 -18.02 -32.70
CA HIS A 11 3.22 -17.14 -31.55
C HIS A 11 4.25 -17.45 -30.47
N LEU A 12 4.62 -16.44 -29.69
CA LEU A 12 5.54 -16.58 -28.57
C LEU A 12 4.75 -17.01 -27.34
N HIS A 13 5.21 -18.06 -26.66
CA HIS A 13 4.68 -18.49 -25.37
C HIS A 13 5.75 -18.23 -24.31
N PHE A 14 5.37 -17.52 -23.25
CA PHE A 14 6.22 -17.29 -22.09
C PHE A 14 5.84 -18.28 -21.00
N GLU A 15 6.83 -19.00 -20.46
CA GLU A 15 6.64 -19.91 -19.33
C GLU A 15 7.49 -19.43 -18.15
N LEU A 16 6.89 -19.41 -16.96
CA LEU A 16 7.61 -19.14 -15.72
C LEU A 16 8.10 -20.46 -15.12
N HIS A 17 9.34 -20.50 -14.63
CA HIS A 17 9.95 -21.71 -14.05
C HIS A 17 10.60 -21.40 -12.70
N LYS A 18 10.44 -22.28 -11.69
CA LYS A 18 11.19 -22.20 -10.42
C LYS A 18 12.57 -22.85 -10.55
N GLY A 19 13.50 -22.13 -11.17
CA GLY A 19 14.90 -22.55 -11.39
C GLY A 19 15.20 -22.85 -12.86
N ARG A 20 16.29 -23.58 -13.12
CA ARG A 20 16.71 -23.91 -14.50
C ARG A 20 15.64 -24.69 -15.25
N TRP A 21 15.33 -24.24 -16.46
CA TRP A 21 14.43 -24.92 -17.40
C TRP A 21 14.93 -26.34 -17.72
N ASP A 22 13.98 -27.27 -17.85
CA ASP A 22 14.23 -28.64 -18.27
C ASP A 22 13.16 -29.10 -19.29
N ILE A 23 13.51 -30.09 -20.12
CA ILE A 23 12.67 -30.52 -21.24
C ILE A 23 11.32 -31.13 -20.79
N LYS A 24 11.26 -31.66 -19.56
CA LYS A 24 10.02 -32.19 -18.99
C LYS A 24 9.14 -31.08 -18.41
N LYS A 25 9.64 -29.83 -18.41
CA LYS A 25 9.00 -28.66 -17.81
C LYS A 25 8.62 -28.93 -16.35
N SER A 26 9.44 -29.73 -15.66
CA SER A 26 9.14 -30.18 -14.29
C SER A 26 9.08 -29.05 -13.27
N LYS A 27 9.63 -27.89 -13.64
CA LYS A 27 9.68 -26.67 -12.85
C LYS A 27 8.79 -25.55 -13.37
N ALA A 28 7.99 -25.80 -14.41
CA ALA A 28 7.03 -24.82 -14.89
C ALA A 28 6.03 -24.53 -13.78
N VAL A 29 5.70 -23.25 -13.62
CA VAL A 29 4.77 -22.78 -12.59
C VAL A 29 3.62 -22.03 -13.22
N ASP A 30 2.47 -22.10 -12.56
CA ASP A 30 1.35 -21.25 -12.89
C ASP A 30 1.73 -19.79 -12.58
N PRO A 31 1.74 -18.88 -13.57
CA PRO A 31 2.03 -17.47 -13.31
C PRO A 31 1.01 -16.84 -12.36
N LEU A 32 -0.22 -17.35 -12.25
CA LEU A 32 -1.23 -16.84 -11.32
C LEU A 32 -0.79 -17.00 -9.86
N ASP A 33 -0.06 -18.05 -9.50
CA ASP A 33 0.45 -18.23 -8.13
C ASP A 33 1.40 -17.10 -7.69
N TYR A 34 2.08 -16.47 -8.65
CA TYR A 34 3.00 -15.36 -8.41
C TYR A 34 2.31 -14.00 -8.53
N LEU A 35 1.34 -13.87 -9.44
CA LEU A 35 0.57 -12.64 -9.64
C LEU A 35 -0.46 -12.42 -8.52
N LEU A 36 -1.07 -13.48 -7.99
CA LEU A 36 -2.08 -13.42 -6.94
C LEU A 36 -1.47 -13.28 -5.53
N LYS A 37 -0.18 -13.57 -5.36
CA LYS A 37 0.50 -13.44 -4.07
C LYS A 37 0.55 -11.98 -3.58
N ASP A 38 0.58 -11.02 -4.50
CA ASP A 38 0.59 -9.57 -4.19
C ASP A 38 -0.83 -8.99 -3.97
N LEU A 39 -1.87 -9.71 -4.40
CA LEU A 39 -3.27 -9.31 -4.18
C LEU A 39 -3.75 -9.58 -2.74
N SER A 40 -2.99 -10.39 -1.98
CA SER A 40 -3.06 -10.39 -0.52
C SER A 40 -2.07 -9.36 0.03
N SER A 41 -2.20 -8.11 -0.41
CA SER A 41 -1.67 -7.00 0.35
C SER A 41 -2.29 -7.12 1.75
N PRO A 42 -1.50 -7.32 2.82
CA PRO A 42 -2.05 -7.24 4.15
C PRO A 42 -2.57 -5.80 4.26
N SER A 43 -3.89 -5.61 4.19
CA SER A 43 -4.50 -4.45 4.80
C SER A 43 -4.06 -4.54 6.25
N SER A 44 -3.02 -3.79 6.59
CA SER A 44 -2.40 -3.81 7.91
C SER A 44 -3.37 -3.11 8.85
N THR A 45 -4.45 -3.82 9.15
CA THR A 45 -5.48 -3.41 10.07
C THR A 45 -4.87 -3.59 11.43
N SER A 46 -4.26 -2.52 11.93
CA SER A 46 -3.70 -2.50 13.27
C SER A 46 -4.87 -2.48 14.24
N VAL A 47 -4.93 -3.48 15.12
CA VAL A 47 -5.98 -3.61 16.14
C VAL A 47 -5.33 -3.50 17.51
N HIS A 48 -5.89 -2.65 18.38
CA HIS A 48 -5.53 -2.55 19.78
C HIS A 48 -6.59 -3.23 20.64
N LYS A 49 -6.15 -4.14 21.52
CA LYS A 49 -7.03 -4.70 22.53
C LYS A 49 -6.99 -3.83 23.78
N VAL A 50 -8.10 -3.19 24.11
CA VAL A 50 -8.26 -2.27 25.24
C VAL A 50 -7.95 -2.99 26.54
N LYS A 51 -7.12 -2.37 27.38
CA LYS A 51 -6.75 -2.84 28.71
C LYS A 51 -7.35 -1.93 29.79
N SER A 52 -7.37 -2.42 31.03
CA SER A 52 -7.81 -1.60 32.16
C SER A 52 -6.89 -0.38 32.31
N GLY A 53 -7.49 0.81 32.38
CA GLY A 53 -6.77 2.09 32.43
C GLY A 53 -6.53 2.76 31.08
N ASP A 54 -6.82 2.09 29.96
CA ASP A 54 -6.75 2.71 28.64
C ASP A 54 -7.84 3.78 28.49
N THR A 55 -7.50 4.83 27.75
CA THR A 55 -8.46 5.86 27.34
C THR A 55 -8.42 6.02 25.82
N LEU A 56 -9.55 6.40 25.24
CA LEU A 56 -9.66 6.70 23.80
C LEU A 56 -8.63 7.76 23.36
N TRP A 57 -8.38 8.75 24.22
CA TRP A 57 -7.39 9.78 23.97
C TRP A 57 -5.96 9.23 23.99
N GLY A 58 -5.58 8.45 25.02
CA GLY A 58 -4.25 7.85 25.11
C GLY A 58 -3.97 6.92 23.94
N ILE A 59 -4.91 6.02 23.62
CA ILE A 59 -4.78 5.09 22.49
C ILE A 59 -4.66 5.85 21.17
N ALA A 60 -5.48 6.88 20.95
CA ALA A 60 -5.42 7.68 19.72
C ALA A 60 -4.07 8.41 19.60
N GLN A 61 -3.63 9.06 20.68
CA GLN A 61 -2.37 9.81 20.73
C GLN A 61 -1.16 8.89 20.43
N ASP A 62 -1.09 7.74 21.08
CA ASP A 62 -0.01 6.75 20.90
C ASP A 62 0.03 6.22 19.45
N ASN A 63 -1.12 6.23 18.77
CA ASN A 63 -1.26 5.73 17.40
C ASN A 63 -1.31 6.83 16.34
N ASN A 64 -1.03 8.09 16.70
CA ASN A 64 -1.10 9.26 15.81
C ASN A 64 -2.47 9.42 15.13
N LEU A 65 -3.54 9.22 15.88
CA LEU A 65 -4.92 9.41 15.46
C LEU A 65 -5.56 10.49 16.32
N SER A 66 -6.56 11.15 15.75
CA SER A 66 -7.50 11.95 16.53
C SER A 66 -8.55 11.03 17.18
N VAL A 67 -9.07 11.39 18.35
CA VAL A 67 -10.18 10.65 18.99
C VAL A 67 -11.36 10.50 18.04
N SER A 68 -11.67 11.54 17.26
CA SER A 68 -12.73 11.48 16.25
C SER A 68 -12.44 10.44 15.16
N GLU A 69 -11.20 10.36 14.67
CA GLU A 69 -10.81 9.38 13.65
C GLU A 69 -10.93 7.95 14.22
N LEU A 70 -10.44 7.73 15.45
CA LEU A 70 -10.52 6.44 16.11
C LEU A 70 -11.97 6.01 16.36
N LYS A 71 -12.86 6.94 16.74
CA LYS A 71 -14.29 6.66 16.87
C LYS A 71 -14.95 6.32 15.55
N SER A 72 -14.68 7.10 14.50
CA SER A 72 -15.21 6.84 13.16
C SER A 72 -14.76 5.49 12.61
N LEU A 73 -13.51 5.09 12.85
CA LEU A 73 -12.96 3.79 12.45
C LEU A 73 -13.69 2.61 13.10
N ASN A 74 -14.17 2.79 14.33
CA ASN A 74 -14.77 1.73 15.14
C ASN A 74 -16.30 1.85 15.27
N GLY A 75 -16.92 2.82 14.60
CA GLY A 75 -18.36 3.08 14.71
C GLY A 75 -18.81 3.52 16.11
N LEU A 76 -17.90 4.07 16.92
CA LEU A 76 -18.19 4.50 18.30
C LEU A 76 -18.97 5.82 18.30
N LYS A 77 -20.05 5.87 19.09
CA LYS A 77 -20.88 7.07 19.27
C LYS A 77 -20.50 7.87 20.51
N SER A 78 -19.81 7.25 21.47
CA SER A 78 -19.38 7.84 22.73
C SER A 78 -17.89 7.60 22.94
N ASP A 79 -17.31 8.27 23.94
CA ASP A 79 -15.91 8.10 24.33
C ASP A 79 -15.69 6.96 25.33
N VAL A 80 -16.70 6.10 25.53
CA VAL A 80 -16.66 4.98 26.47
C VAL A 80 -16.15 3.73 25.75
N ILE A 81 -15.11 3.11 26.31
CA ILE A 81 -14.51 1.85 25.86
C ILE A 81 -14.35 0.91 27.06
N TYR A 82 -14.39 -0.40 26.84
CA TYR A 82 -14.29 -1.40 27.89
C TYR A 82 -13.04 -2.28 27.71
N PRO A 83 -12.39 -2.70 28.82
CA PRO A 83 -11.31 -3.67 28.74
C PRO A 83 -11.74 -4.94 28.02
N GLY A 84 -10.98 -5.35 27.01
CA GLY A 84 -11.29 -6.49 26.14
C GLY A 84 -11.78 -6.08 24.75
N ASP A 85 -12.20 -4.84 24.55
CA ASP A 85 -12.62 -4.33 23.24
C ASP A 85 -11.46 -4.34 22.24
N ASN A 86 -11.76 -4.66 20.98
CA ASN A 86 -10.80 -4.58 19.89
C ASN A 86 -11.06 -3.32 19.09
N LEU A 87 -10.15 -2.35 19.19
CA LEU A 87 -10.21 -1.10 18.44
C LEU A 87 -9.33 -1.18 17.20
N THR A 88 -9.93 -1.03 16.03
CA THR A 88 -9.24 -0.77 14.77
C THR A 88 -8.57 0.61 14.83
N LEU A 89 -7.24 0.61 14.84
CA LEU A 89 -6.42 1.82 14.90
C LEU A 89 -6.13 2.35 13.50
N LYS A 90 -6.02 1.48 12.51
CA LYS A 90 -5.77 1.90 11.12
C LYS A 90 -6.67 1.10 10.20
N ASN A 91 -7.61 1.78 9.57
CA ASN A 91 -8.18 1.34 8.31
C ASN A 91 -7.61 2.23 7.21
N SER A 92 -6.34 2.02 6.93
CA SER A 92 -5.70 2.70 5.83
C SER A 92 -6.13 2.01 4.56
N SER A 93 -7.25 2.46 4.00
CA SER A 93 -7.75 2.06 2.67
C SER A 93 -6.67 2.16 1.58
N TYR A 94 -5.57 2.86 1.86
CA TYR A 94 -4.40 3.03 1.02
C TYR A 94 -3.20 2.13 1.36
N VAL A 95 -3.08 1.54 2.54
CA VAL A 95 -1.85 0.76 2.86
C VAL A 95 -1.83 -0.57 2.13
N GLY A 96 -0.67 -0.92 1.58
CA GLY A 96 -0.50 -2.07 0.70
C GLY A 96 -0.86 -1.77 -0.76
N LYS A 97 -1.66 -0.73 -1.00
CA LYS A 97 -2.11 -0.34 -2.35
C LYS A 97 -1.03 0.36 -3.15
N ARG A 98 -1.21 0.35 -4.46
CA ARG A 98 -0.35 1.04 -5.43
C ARG A 98 -0.70 2.52 -5.45
N ALA A 99 0.32 3.38 -5.37
CA ALA A 99 0.19 4.82 -5.63
C ALA A 99 0.60 5.11 -7.07
N GLU A 100 -0.37 5.39 -7.94
CA GLU A 100 -0.15 5.70 -9.35
C GLU A 100 -0.23 7.20 -9.63
N CYS A 101 0.73 7.72 -10.41
CA CYS A 101 0.77 9.09 -10.85
C CYS A 101 -0.25 9.39 -11.96
N ARG A 102 -1.01 10.47 -11.82
CA ARG A 102 -2.01 10.97 -12.78
C ARG A 102 -1.52 12.12 -13.66
N VAL A 103 -0.28 12.55 -13.47
CA VAL A 103 0.30 13.70 -14.19
C VAL A 103 1.64 13.33 -14.78
N SER A 104 2.06 14.04 -15.81
CA SER A 104 3.28 13.68 -16.55
C SER A 104 4.59 13.96 -15.79
N LYS A 105 4.55 14.76 -14.71
CA LYS A 105 5.77 15.17 -13.97
C LYS A 105 5.49 15.40 -12.49
N LEU A 106 5.29 14.32 -11.74
CA LEU A 106 5.04 14.38 -10.30
C LEU A 106 6.32 14.17 -9.49
N ARG A 107 6.67 15.11 -8.61
CA ARG A 107 7.84 14.98 -7.72
C ARG A 107 7.63 13.93 -6.65
N PHE A 108 8.68 13.18 -6.35
CA PHE A 108 8.79 12.40 -5.12
C PHE A 108 10.11 12.70 -4.40
N TYR A 109 10.11 12.49 -3.09
CA TYR A 109 11.12 13.00 -2.16
C TYR A 109 11.80 11.85 -1.40
N SER A 110 13.01 12.12 -0.94
CA SER A 110 13.83 11.19 -0.14
C SER A 110 13.42 11.15 1.34
N LYS A 111 12.69 12.16 1.81
CA LYS A 111 12.19 12.28 3.18
C LYS A 111 10.90 13.11 3.20
N PRO A 112 10.11 13.12 4.30
CA PRO A 112 8.83 13.83 4.33
C PRO A 112 9.06 15.34 4.30
N SER A 113 8.97 15.94 3.11
CA SER A 113 9.22 17.36 2.86
C SER A 113 8.69 17.76 1.48
N TRP A 114 8.37 19.05 1.32
CA TRP A 114 8.05 19.68 0.04
C TRP A 114 9.19 20.50 -0.56
N ASP A 115 10.35 20.52 0.11
CA ASP A 115 11.52 21.30 -0.31
C ASP A 115 12.23 20.65 -1.51
N ASP A 116 12.53 21.45 -2.53
CA ASP A 116 13.13 21.00 -3.78
C ASP A 116 14.48 20.28 -3.57
N LYS A 117 15.20 20.59 -2.48
CA LYS A 117 16.48 19.93 -2.15
C LYS A 117 16.36 18.43 -1.83
N PHE A 118 15.15 17.95 -1.54
CA PHE A 118 14.90 16.53 -1.25
C PHE A 118 14.20 15.79 -2.37
N VAL A 119 13.92 16.46 -3.50
CA VAL A 119 13.38 15.82 -4.69
C VAL A 119 14.39 14.80 -5.19
N VAL A 120 13.95 13.57 -5.34
CA VAL A 120 14.78 12.49 -5.88
C VAL A 120 14.65 12.46 -7.38
N ASP A 121 13.41 12.42 -7.88
CA ASP A 121 13.10 12.42 -9.31
C ASP A 121 11.60 12.73 -9.52
N TYR A 122 11.15 12.53 -10.76
CA TYR A 122 9.78 12.73 -11.20
C TYR A 122 9.15 11.40 -11.67
N LEU A 123 7.88 11.22 -11.36
CA LEU A 123 7.03 10.18 -11.93
C LEU A 123 6.32 10.70 -13.18
N THR A 124 6.25 9.84 -14.18
CA THR A 124 5.41 10.01 -15.37
C THR A 124 4.03 9.40 -15.12
N GLU A 125 3.02 9.87 -15.83
CA GLU A 125 1.64 9.36 -15.76
C GLU A 125 1.59 7.83 -15.98
N GLY A 126 0.79 7.14 -15.18
CA GLY A 126 0.67 5.67 -15.19
C GLY A 126 1.78 4.93 -14.43
N TYR A 127 2.86 5.62 -14.05
CA TYR A 127 3.91 5.06 -13.18
C TYR A 127 3.67 5.42 -11.73
N GLY A 128 4.26 4.64 -10.82
CA GLY A 128 3.94 4.76 -9.42
C GLY A 128 4.76 3.85 -8.54
N PHE A 129 4.38 3.83 -7.27
CA PHE A 129 4.96 2.96 -6.27
C PHE A 129 4.01 1.80 -5.98
N PRO A 130 4.51 0.55 -5.96
CA PRO A 130 3.70 -0.64 -5.74
C PRO A 130 3.02 -0.65 -4.36
N THR A 131 3.62 -0.02 -3.35
CA THR A 131 3.14 -0.13 -1.97
C THR A 131 3.14 1.22 -1.27
N ILE A 132 2.00 1.61 -0.72
CA ILE A 132 1.88 2.70 0.25
C ILE A 132 2.02 2.12 1.65
N VAL A 133 2.92 2.71 2.45
CA VAL A 133 3.23 2.29 3.83
C VAL A 133 2.35 3.04 4.83
N ARG A 134 2.16 4.35 4.63
CA ARG A 134 1.27 5.19 5.45
C ARG A 134 1.03 6.56 4.81
N LYS A 135 0.07 7.30 5.35
CA LYS A 135 -0.15 8.72 5.07
C LYS A 135 0.45 9.55 6.20
N LEU A 136 1.17 10.61 5.84
CA LEU A 136 1.85 11.53 6.74
C LEU A 136 1.35 12.95 6.49
N LYS A 137 1.12 13.72 7.56
CA LYS A 137 0.91 15.16 7.45
C LYS A 137 2.28 15.84 7.38
N VAL A 138 2.50 16.65 6.36
CA VAL A 138 3.75 17.38 6.10
C VAL A 138 3.37 18.82 5.81
N ASP A 139 3.62 19.70 6.79
CA ASP A 139 3.17 21.09 6.79
C ASP A 139 1.65 21.20 6.57
N ASP A 140 1.22 21.95 5.55
CA ASP A 140 -0.20 22.12 5.15
C ASP A 140 -0.72 20.98 4.24
N GLY A 141 0.12 20.00 3.92
CA GLY A 141 -0.19 18.93 2.98
C GLY A 141 -0.14 17.54 3.58
N TYR A 142 -0.51 16.55 2.77
CA TYR A 142 -0.31 15.14 3.09
C TYR A 142 0.60 14.49 2.05
N GLN A 143 1.48 13.62 2.52
CA GLN A 143 2.30 12.74 1.69
C GLN A 143 1.99 11.28 2.01
N PHE A 144 2.12 10.41 1.01
CA PHE A 144 2.26 8.98 1.23
C PHE A 144 3.73 8.64 1.39
N GLU A 145 4.04 7.89 2.44
CA GLU A 145 5.24 7.10 2.50
C GLU A 145 5.01 5.87 1.63
N VAL A 146 5.87 5.67 0.64
CA VAL A 146 5.73 4.66 -0.40
C VAL A 146 7.01 3.87 -0.55
N GLU A 147 6.88 2.60 -0.92
CA GLU A 147 8.00 1.69 -1.11
C GLU A 147 8.07 1.25 -2.57
N ASN A 148 9.28 1.19 -3.12
CA ASN A 148 9.50 0.59 -4.44
C ASN A 148 9.68 -0.93 -4.34
N SER A 149 9.73 -1.62 -5.48
CA SER A 149 9.93 -3.08 -5.53
C SER A 149 11.26 -3.58 -4.95
N LYS A 150 12.18 -2.69 -4.57
CA LYS A 150 13.46 -3.00 -3.93
C LYS A 150 13.45 -2.73 -2.42
N GLY A 151 12.30 -2.38 -1.83
CA GLY A 151 12.22 -2.06 -0.40
C GLY A 151 12.68 -0.66 -0.03
N LYS A 152 12.91 0.23 -1.01
CA LYS A 152 13.36 1.60 -0.74
C LYS A 152 12.17 2.53 -0.57
N THR A 153 12.20 3.29 0.51
CA THR A 153 11.17 4.26 0.88
C THR A 153 11.35 5.60 0.19
N PHE A 154 10.24 6.20 -0.23
CA PHE A 154 10.13 7.54 -0.77
C PHE A 154 8.86 8.21 -0.26
N PHE A 155 8.71 9.50 -0.56
CA PHE A 155 7.58 10.30 -0.14
C PHE A 155 6.97 11.00 -1.35
N VAL A 156 5.66 10.93 -1.50
CA VAL A 156 4.95 11.50 -2.66
C VAL A 156 3.64 12.11 -2.20
N THR A 157 3.08 13.07 -2.92
CA THR A 157 1.82 13.74 -2.51
C THR A 157 0.65 12.76 -2.32
N ALA A 158 -0.13 12.91 -1.26
CA ALA A 158 -1.33 12.11 -1.04
C ALA A 158 -2.60 12.77 -1.60
N ASN A 159 -2.46 13.77 -2.47
CA ASN A 159 -3.58 14.47 -3.08
C ASN A 159 -4.10 13.70 -4.31
N GLU A 160 -5.40 13.38 -4.26
CA GLU A 160 -6.11 12.53 -5.24
C GLU A 160 -6.17 13.13 -6.66
N LYS A 161 -5.89 14.43 -6.79
CA LYS A 161 -5.72 15.10 -8.08
C LYS A 161 -4.48 14.60 -8.82
N TYR A 162 -3.41 14.28 -8.09
CA TYR A 162 -2.11 13.91 -8.65
C TYR A 162 -1.83 12.41 -8.54
N ILE A 163 -2.41 11.75 -7.54
CA ILE A 163 -2.22 10.31 -7.32
C ILE A 163 -3.56 9.59 -7.28
N ARG A 164 -3.61 8.44 -7.95
CA ARG A 164 -4.66 7.44 -7.77
C ARG A 164 -4.11 6.34 -6.85
N VAL A 165 -4.95 5.85 -5.94
CA VAL A 165 -4.65 4.69 -5.09
C VAL A 165 -5.43 3.50 -5.64
N GLU A 166 -4.72 2.42 -5.99
CA GLU A 166 -5.29 1.17 -6.56
C GLU A 166 -5.04 -0.03 -5.66
#